data_AF-A0A0G1PJC7-F1
#
_entry.id   AF-A0A0G1PJC7-F1
#
_cell.length_a   1.000
_cell.length_b   1.000
_cell.length_c   1.000
_cell.angle_alpha   90.00
_cell.angle_beta   90.00
_cell.angle_gamma   90.00
#
_symmetry.space_group_name_H-M   'P 1'
#
loop_
_entity.id
_entity.type
_entity.pdbx_description
1 polymer ?
#
loop_
_entity_poly.entity_id
_entity_poly.type
_entity_poly.pdbx_seq_one_letter_code
_entity_poly.pdbx_strand_id
1 'polypeptide(L)'
;MTIFQTVIPPYIDPQTRLELWSVTIFEFDGKYYANRTLRQVSTWEADGKSVLKAVDVPAKVYGPGDPMILISFRMGKQAGVLLRTRTEFEALTKDFPIRTQQEEAEWREQVLNLAKLSFLKTEHRILELKVSLAQTQIDLCQALVSALREPQPKN
;
A
#
# COMPACT_ATOMS: atom_id res chain seq x y z
N MET A 1 10.18 -2.65 -44.24
CA MET A 1 10.80 -3.80 -43.55
C MET A 1 11.36 -3.26 -42.24
N THR A 2 10.60 -3.39 -41.16
CA THR A 2 10.99 -2.85 -39.84
C THR A 2 11.88 -3.88 -39.17
N ILE A 3 13.14 -3.52 -38.94
CA ILE A 3 14.10 -4.39 -38.25
C ILE A 3 13.62 -4.49 -36.79
N PHE A 4 13.12 -5.65 -36.40
CA PHE A 4 13.00 -6.01 -34.99
C PHE A 4 14.41 -6.09 -34.42
N GLN A 5 14.92 -4.99 -33.85
CA GLN A 5 16.02 -5.07 -32.91
C GLN A 5 15.49 -5.82 -31.69
N THR A 6 15.74 -7.12 -31.65
CA THR A 6 15.82 -7.86 -30.40
C THR A 6 16.79 -7.06 -29.52
N VAL A 7 16.24 -6.35 -28.53
CA VAL A 7 17.03 -5.69 -27.50
C VAL A 7 17.80 -6.81 -26.81
N ILE A 8 19.06 -7.02 -27.21
CA ILE A 8 19.96 -7.91 -26.49
C ILE A 8 19.96 -7.35 -25.07
N PRO A 9 19.55 -8.12 -24.05
CA PRO A 9 19.59 -7.64 -22.68
C PRO A 9 21.02 -7.17 -22.39
N PRO A 10 21.21 -6.02 -21.72
CA PRO A 10 22.54 -5.55 -21.38
C PRO A 10 23.33 -6.68 -20.72
N TYR A 11 24.60 -6.86 -21.09
CA TYR A 11 25.47 -7.83 -20.42
C TYR A 11 25.55 -7.44 -18.93
N ILE A 12 25.12 -8.35 -18.06
CA ILE A 12 25.17 -8.19 -16.61
C ILE A 12 26.19 -9.20 -16.09
N ASP A 13 27.14 -8.72 -15.30
CA ASP A 13 28.16 -9.56 -14.68
C ASP A 13 27.47 -10.68 -13.85
N PRO A 14 27.80 -11.96 -14.06
CA PRO A 14 27.24 -13.08 -13.29
C PRO A 14 27.35 -12.92 -11.76
N GLN A 15 28.39 -12.24 -11.29
CA GLN A 15 28.64 -11.95 -9.88
C GLN A 15 27.93 -10.71 -9.37
N THR A 16 27.15 -10.01 -10.21
CA THR A 16 26.31 -8.89 -9.78
C THR A 16 25.39 -9.35 -8.66
N ARG A 17 25.50 -8.69 -7.50
CA ARG A 17 24.67 -8.98 -6.33
C ARG A 17 23.22 -8.57 -6.60
N LEU A 18 22.30 -9.48 -6.34
CA LEU A 18 20.87 -9.26 -6.37
C LEU A 18 20.33 -9.17 -4.95
N GLU A 19 19.47 -8.19 -4.69
CA GLU A 19 18.74 -8.11 -3.42
C GLU A 19 17.25 -7.99 -3.69
N LEU A 20 16.48 -8.97 -3.20
CA LEU A 20 15.03 -8.94 -3.25
C LEU A 20 14.49 -8.29 -1.97
N TRP A 21 13.94 -7.10 -2.13
CA TRP A 21 13.27 -6.36 -1.09
C TRP A 21 11.76 -6.43 -1.26
N SER A 22 11.04 -6.62 -0.17
CA SER A 22 9.59 -6.46 -0.10
C SER A 22 9.27 -5.12 0.54
N VAL A 23 8.43 -4.33 -0.10
CA VAL A 23 7.94 -3.05 0.42
C VAL A 23 6.43 -3.12 0.56
N THR A 24 5.93 -2.97 1.79
CA THR A 24 4.50 -3.06 2.07
C THR A 24 4.02 -1.72 2.59
N ILE A 25 2.97 -1.19 1.98
CA ILE A 25 2.35 0.10 2.35
C ILE A 25 0.84 -0.10 2.54
N PHE A 26 0.34 0.34 3.68
CA PHE A 26 -1.09 0.46 3.98
C PHE A 26 -1.46 1.92 4.21
N GLU A 27 -2.67 2.29 3.80
CA GLU A 27 -3.23 3.61 4.03
C GLU A 27 -4.64 3.46 4.62
N PHE A 28 -4.87 4.05 5.79
CA PHE A 28 -6.19 4.19 6.41
C PHE A 28 -6.15 5.30 7.45
N ASP A 29 -7.32 5.89 7.75
CA ASP A 29 -7.43 6.98 8.73
C ASP A 29 -6.50 8.18 8.45
N GLY A 30 -6.23 8.44 7.16
CA GLY A 30 -5.31 9.49 6.71
C GLY A 30 -3.84 9.25 7.06
N LYS A 31 -3.46 8.02 7.45
CA LYS A 31 -2.10 7.66 7.85
C LYS A 31 -1.51 6.58 6.96
N TYR A 32 -0.20 6.70 6.71
CA TYR A 32 0.59 5.69 5.99
C TYR A 32 1.34 4.79 6.96
N TYR A 33 1.23 3.49 6.74
CA TYR A 33 1.96 2.46 7.46
C TYR A 33 2.83 1.71 6.46
N ALA A 34 4.14 1.95 6.52
CA ALA A 34 5.10 1.38 5.58
C ALA A 34 6.16 0.52 6.27
N ASN A 35 6.71 -0.40 5.48
CA ASN A 35 7.75 -1.32 5.89
C ASN A 35 8.60 -1.70 4.67
N ARG A 36 9.88 -2.01 4.90
CA ARG A 36 10.71 -2.74 3.95
C ARG A 36 11.41 -3.92 4.61
N THR A 37 11.47 -5.04 3.89
CA THR A 37 12.05 -6.28 4.39
C THR A 37 12.91 -6.93 3.32
N LEU A 38 14.16 -7.23 3.65
CA LEU A 38 15.04 -7.99 2.78
C LEU A 38 14.60 -9.46 2.82
N ARG A 39 14.18 -10.00 1.66
CA ARG A 39 13.69 -11.37 1.53
C ARG A 39 14.82 -12.33 1.19
N GLN A 40 15.67 -11.93 0.26
CA GLN A 40 16.70 -12.79 -0.30
C GLN A 40 17.85 -11.94 -0.85
N VAL A 41 19.06 -12.48 -0.73
CA VAL A 41 20.26 -11.98 -1.42
C VAL A 41 20.79 -13.12 -2.27
N SER A 42 21.12 -12.83 -3.52
CA SER A 42 21.73 -13.80 -4.43
C SER A 42 22.62 -13.12 -5.46
N THR A 43 23.00 -13.84 -6.51
CA THR A 43 23.77 -13.32 -7.64
C THR A 43 22.97 -13.44 -8.93
N TRP A 44 23.35 -12.63 -9.93
CA TRP A 44 22.75 -12.68 -11.25
C TRP A 44 22.83 -14.08 -11.89
N GLU A 45 23.95 -14.78 -11.69
CA GLU A 45 24.13 -16.15 -12.17
C GLU A 45 23.10 -17.13 -11.58
N ALA A 46 22.86 -17.04 -10.27
CA ALA A 46 21.98 -17.94 -9.56
C ALA A 46 20.50 -17.71 -9.93
N ASP A 47 20.04 -16.45 -9.87
CA ASP A 47 18.60 -16.14 -9.92
C ASP A 47 18.20 -15.13 -11.01
N GLY A 48 19.13 -14.53 -11.74
CA GLY A 48 18.87 -13.42 -12.68
C GLY A 48 17.89 -13.77 -13.81
N LYS A 49 17.81 -15.04 -14.23
CA LYS A 49 16.82 -15.51 -15.20
C LYS A 49 15.38 -15.41 -14.71
N SER A 50 15.15 -15.54 -13.40
CA SER A 50 13.81 -15.36 -12.81
C SER A 50 13.42 -13.88 -12.75
N VAL A 51 14.41 -13.00 -12.56
CA VAL A 51 14.25 -11.54 -12.54
C VAL A 51 13.86 -10.99 -13.91
N LEU A 52 14.49 -11.48 -14.99
CA LEU A 52 14.19 -11.09 -16.38
C LEU A 52 12.77 -11.46 -16.84
N LYS A 53 12.14 -12.48 -16.23
CA LYS A 53 10.75 -12.84 -16.52
C LYS A 53 9.75 -11.94 -15.80
N ALA A 54 10.18 -11.27 -14.72
CA ALA A 54 9.31 -10.50 -13.85
C ALA A 54 9.31 -9.00 -14.18
N VAL A 55 10.38 -8.46 -14.79
CA VAL A 55 10.54 -7.02 -15.05
C VAL A 55 11.40 -6.78 -16.29
N ASP A 56 11.05 -5.77 -17.10
CA ASP A 56 11.95 -5.22 -18.11
C ASP A 56 13.18 -4.62 -17.41
N VAL A 57 14.35 -5.22 -17.63
CA VAL A 57 15.61 -4.76 -17.05
C VAL A 57 16.09 -3.55 -17.84
N PRO A 58 16.05 -2.32 -17.29
CA PRO A 58 16.57 -1.15 -17.99
C PRO A 58 18.06 -1.34 -18.30
N ALA A 59 18.54 -0.68 -19.35
CA ALA A 59 19.95 -0.60 -19.73
C ALA A 59 20.80 0.24 -18.74
N LYS A 60 20.55 0.09 -17.44
CA LYS A 60 21.38 0.64 -16.37
C LYS A 60 22.50 -0.35 -16.09
N VAL A 61 23.71 0.18 -15.90
CA VAL A 61 24.89 -0.63 -15.59
C VAL A 61 24.79 -1.08 -14.13
N TYR A 62 24.42 -2.34 -13.93
CA TYR A 62 24.56 -3.01 -12.65
C TYR A 62 25.94 -3.66 -12.63
N GLY A 63 26.71 -3.47 -11.56
CA GLY A 63 28.08 -3.95 -11.47
C GLY A 63 28.35 -4.63 -10.13
N PRO A 64 29.49 -5.31 -9.96
CA PRO A 64 29.80 -6.07 -8.75
C PRO A 64 29.88 -5.22 -7.46
N GLY A 65 30.08 -3.90 -7.59
CA GLY A 65 30.06 -2.96 -6.47
C GLY A 65 28.67 -2.42 -6.08
N ASP A 66 27.70 -2.49 -7.00
CA ASP A 66 26.36 -1.89 -6.82
C ASP A 66 25.27 -2.94 -7.02
N PRO A 67 24.56 -3.36 -5.95
CA PRO A 67 23.57 -4.40 -6.07
C PRO A 67 22.37 -3.94 -6.89
N MET A 68 21.84 -4.85 -7.68
CA MET A 68 20.55 -4.70 -8.33
C MET A 68 19.46 -5.00 -7.31
N ILE A 69 18.63 -4.00 -7.03
CA ILE A 69 17.53 -4.11 -6.06
C ILE A 69 16.24 -4.46 -6.81
N LEU A 70 15.72 -5.64 -6.52
CA LEU A 70 14.40 -6.07 -6.95
C LEU A 70 13.39 -5.73 -5.85
N ILE A 71 12.43 -4.87 -6.13
CA ILE A 71 11.45 -4.40 -5.17
C ILE A 71 10.10 -5.03 -5.51
N SER A 72 9.65 -5.98 -4.70
CA SER A 72 8.25 -6.41 -4.70
C SER A 72 7.46 -5.49 -3.80
N PHE A 73 6.54 -4.71 -4.37
CA PHE A 73 5.74 -3.79 -3.59
C PHE A 73 4.27 -4.19 -3.55
N ARG A 74 3.63 -3.89 -2.42
CA ARG A 74 2.18 -3.98 -2.25
C ARG A 74 1.65 -2.69 -1.65
N MET A 75 0.75 -2.04 -2.38
CA MET A 75 0.05 -0.83 -1.95
C MET A 75 -1.46 -1.05 -2.14
N GLY A 76 -2.16 -1.40 -1.07
CA GLY A 76 -3.58 -1.76 -1.14
C GLY A 76 -3.84 -2.94 -2.09
N LYS A 77 -4.59 -2.69 -3.18
CA LYS A 77 -4.87 -3.69 -4.23
C LYS A 77 -3.81 -3.76 -5.33
N GLN A 78 -2.89 -2.80 -5.38
CA GLN A 78 -1.82 -2.79 -6.37
C GLN A 78 -0.64 -3.59 -5.85
N ALA A 79 -0.15 -4.50 -6.69
CA ALA A 79 1.10 -5.20 -6.48
C ALA A 79 1.92 -5.09 -7.75
N GLY A 80 3.23 -4.95 -7.61
CA GLY A 80 4.13 -4.87 -8.74
C GLY A 80 5.56 -5.15 -8.34
N VAL A 81 6.41 -5.22 -9.36
CA VAL A 81 7.83 -5.47 -9.19
C VAL A 81 8.60 -4.37 -9.91
N LEU A 82 9.58 -3.78 -9.22
CA LEU A 82 10.44 -2.72 -9.77
C LEU A 82 11.89 -3.14 -9.68
N LEU A 83 12.67 -2.76 -10.70
CA LEU A 83 14.12 -2.84 -10.66
C LEU A 83 14.72 -1.46 -10.40
N ARG A 84 15.60 -1.34 -9.41
CA ARG A 84 16.25 -0.09 -9.01
C ARG A 84 17.70 -0.32 -8.62
N THR A 85 18.49 0.76 -8.66
CA THR A 85 19.78 0.80 -7.97
C THR A 85 19.56 0.95 -6.46
N ARG A 86 20.59 0.64 -5.66
CA ARG A 86 20.54 0.86 -4.21
C ARG A 86 20.20 2.30 -3.84
N THR A 87 20.87 3.27 -4.46
CA THR A 87 20.64 4.71 -4.20
C THR A 87 19.19 5.11 -4.47
N GLU A 88 18.62 4.64 -5.58
CA GLU A 88 17.21 4.92 -5.89
C GLU A 88 16.26 4.27 -4.88
N PHE A 89 16.53 3.01 -4.49
CA PHE A 89 15.74 2.31 -3.49
C PHE A 89 15.78 3.02 -2.13
N GLU A 90 16.97 3.40 -1.67
CA GLU A 90 17.15 4.11 -0.40
C GLU A 90 16.48 5.48 -0.43
N ALA A 91 16.59 6.24 -1.53
CA ALA A 91 15.90 7.51 -1.68
C ALA A 91 14.36 7.35 -1.63
N LEU A 92 13.82 6.31 -2.27
CA LEU A 92 12.38 6.02 -2.30
C LEU A 92 11.82 5.52 -0.97
N THR A 93 12.63 4.82 -0.17
CA THR A 93 12.18 4.11 1.03
C THR A 93 12.86 4.58 2.32
N LYS A 94 13.46 5.78 2.29
CA LYS A 94 14.25 6.33 3.41
C LYS A 94 13.48 6.34 4.75
N ASP A 95 12.19 6.61 4.69
CA ASP A 95 11.33 6.76 5.88
C ASP A 95 10.66 5.42 6.27
N PHE A 96 10.92 4.34 5.53
CA PHE A 96 10.30 3.04 5.78
C PHE A 96 11.18 2.22 6.72
N PRO A 97 10.66 1.81 7.90
CA PRO A 97 11.43 0.97 8.82
C PRO A 97 11.82 -0.35 8.15
N ILE A 98 13.06 -0.76 8.39
CA ILE A 98 13.55 -2.08 7.98
C ILE A 98 13.12 -3.08 9.05
N ARG A 99 12.46 -4.17 8.64
CA ARG A 99 12.07 -5.28 9.52
C ARG A 99 12.54 -6.60 8.95
N THR A 100 12.85 -7.55 9.83
CA THR A 100 12.97 -8.96 9.48
C THR A 100 11.63 -9.52 8.99
N GLN A 101 11.64 -10.72 8.41
CA GLN A 101 10.42 -11.35 7.91
C GLN A 101 9.42 -11.67 9.04
N GLN A 102 9.94 -12.03 10.23
CA GLN A 102 9.11 -12.29 11.41
C GLN A 102 8.48 -10.99 11.92
N GLU A 103 9.30 -9.94 12.13
CA GLU A 103 8.82 -8.63 12.59
C GLU A 103 7.82 -8.01 11.60
N GLU A 104 7.99 -8.23 10.29
CA GLU A 104 7.03 -7.79 9.29
C GLU A 104 5.67 -8.49 9.45
N ALA A 105 5.66 -9.80 9.71
CA ALA A 105 4.41 -10.54 9.89
C ALA A 105 3.64 -10.01 11.12
N GLU A 106 4.34 -9.84 12.24
CA GLU A 106 3.79 -9.29 13.48
C GLU A 106 3.31 -7.85 13.29
N TRP A 107 4.14 -7.00 12.68
CA TRP A 107 3.79 -5.62 12.35
C TRP A 107 2.55 -5.55 11.45
N ARG A 108 2.46 -6.41 10.43
CA ARG A 108 1.33 -6.45 9.52
C ARG A 108 0.04 -6.81 10.24
N GLU A 109 0.09 -7.75 11.18
CA GLU A 109 -1.06 -8.09 12.01
C GLU A 109 -1.52 -6.90 12.87
N GLN A 110 -0.58 -6.20 13.51
CA GLN A 110 -0.86 -5.00 14.28
C GLN A 110 -1.51 -3.90 13.44
N VAL A 111 -0.97 -3.63 12.24
CA VAL A 111 -1.52 -2.63 11.31
C VAL A 111 -2.91 -3.02 10.84
N LEU A 112 -3.16 -4.30 10.54
CA LEU A 112 -4.49 -4.78 10.17
C LEU A 112 -5.49 -4.65 11.32
N ASN A 113 -5.07 -4.88 12.56
CA ASN A 113 -5.92 -4.68 13.73
C ASN A 113 -6.27 -3.20 13.95
N LEU A 114 -5.31 -2.28 13.72
CA LEU A 114 -5.58 -0.84 13.72
C LEU A 114 -6.58 -0.45 12.62
N ALA A 115 -6.45 -1.01 11.42
CA ALA A 115 -7.39 -0.77 10.32
C ALA A 115 -8.81 -1.25 10.66
N LYS A 116 -8.94 -2.45 11.24
CA LYS A 116 -10.23 -2.99 11.71
C LYS A 116 -10.86 -2.09 12.78
N LEU A 117 -10.06 -1.63 13.75
CA LEU A 117 -10.53 -0.75 14.80
C LEU A 117 -11.00 0.61 14.25
N SER A 118 -10.26 1.19 13.30
CA SER A 118 -10.67 2.42 12.60
C SER A 118 -12.00 2.23 11.86
N PHE A 119 -12.16 1.10 11.15
CA PHE A 119 -13.42 0.76 10.48
C PHE A 119 -14.60 0.66 11.46
N LEU A 120 -14.44 -0.06 12.58
CA LEU A 120 -15.49 -0.20 13.60
C LEU A 120 -15.88 1.14 14.22
N LYS A 121 -14.93 2.05 14.45
CA LYS A 121 -15.22 3.41 14.94
C LYS A 121 -16.08 4.20 13.94
N THR A 122 -15.79 4.07 12.66
CA THR A 122 -16.59 4.71 11.59
C THR A 122 -18.00 4.13 11.54
N GLU A 123 -18.15 2.81 11.63
CA GLU A 123 -19.48 2.16 11.68
C GLU A 123 -20.29 2.61 12.90
N HIS A 124 -19.66 2.66 14.08
CA HIS A 124 -20.29 3.17 15.29
C HIS A 124 -20.78 4.61 15.11
N ARG A 125 -19.94 5.48 14.53
CA ARG A 125 -20.31 6.87 14.27
C ARG A 125 -21.48 7.00 13.29
N ILE A 126 -21.53 6.17 12.26
CA ILE A 126 -22.65 6.14 11.32
C ILE A 126 -23.94 5.72 12.03
N LEU A 127 -23.88 4.74 12.93
CA LEU A 127 -25.04 4.32 13.73
C LEU A 127 -25.54 5.42 14.65
N GLU A 128 -24.65 6.12 15.36
CA GLU A 128 -25.01 7.29 16.18
C GLU A 128 -25.73 8.37 15.36
N LEU A 129 -25.21 8.68 14.17
CA LEU A 129 -25.82 9.68 13.28
C LEU A 129 -27.21 9.24 12.80
N LYS A 130 -27.40 7.95 12.49
CA LYS A 130 -28.70 7.41 12.12
C LYS A 130 -29.71 7.51 13.25
N VAL A 131 -29.30 7.21 14.48
CA VAL A 131 -30.16 7.35 15.67
C VAL A 131 -30.53 8.82 15.89
N SER A 132 -29.56 9.73 15.81
CA SER A 132 -29.82 11.17 15.93
C SER A 132 -30.79 11.67 14.86
N LEU A 133 -30.63 11.24 13.61
CA LEU A 133 -31.53 11.60 12.52
C LEU A 133 -32.96 11.11 12.78
N ALA A 134 -33.11 9.87 13.24
CA ALA A 134 -34.41 9.32 13.58
C ALA A 134 -35.08 10.11 14.72
N GLN A 135 -34.31 10.51 15.75
CA GLN A 135 -34.83 11.35 16.83
C GLN A 135 -35.29 12.71 16.32
N THR A 136 -34.48 13.38 15.49
CA THR A 136 -34.87 14.67 14.89
C THR A 136 -36.13 14.55 14.03
N GLN A 137 -36.32 13.44 13.32
CA GLN A 137 -37.55 13.17 12.57
C GLN A 137 -38.76 13.01 13.48
N ILE A 138 -38.61 12.31 14.61
CA ILE A 138 -39.67 12.16 15.61
C ILE A 138 -40.05 13.53 16.18
N ASP A 139 -39.07 14.34 16.57
CA ASP A 139 -39.29 15.67 17.14
C ASP A 139 -40.01 16.60 16.14
N LEU A 140 -39.62 16.55 14.86
CA LEU A 140 -40.30 17.27 13.79
C LEU A 140 -41.75 16.83 13.62
N CYS A 141 -42.01 15.52 13.60
CA CYS A 141 -43.37 14.97 13.53
C CYS A 141 -44.22 15.43 14.72
N GLN A 142 -43.66 15.42 15.93
CA GLN A 142 -44.34 15.90 17.13
C GLN A 142 -44.65 17.39 17.05
N ALA A 143 -43.72 18.22 16.58
CA ALA A 143 -43.94 19.65 16.38
C ALA A 143 -45.06 19.93 15.36
N LEU A 144 -45.08 19.20 14.24
CA LEU A 144 -46.14 19.29 13.23
C LEU A 144 -47.51 18.91 13.79
N VAL A 145 -47.58 17.81 14.56
CA VAL A 145 -48.83 17.38 15.20
C VAL A 145 -49.32 18.44 16.20
N SER A 146 -48.43 19.04 16.99
CA SER A 146 -48.78 20.11 17.93
C SER A 146 -49.31 21.35 17.21
N ALA A 147 -48.65 21.80 16.14
CA ALA A 147 -49.09 22.95 15.34
C ALA A 147 -50.47 22.73 14.69
N LEU A 148 -50.77 21.51 14.26
CA LEU A 148 -52.09 21.16 13.71
C LEU A 148 -53.21 21.10 14.77
N ARG A 149 -52.86 21.00 16.06
CA ARG A 149 -53.81 20.92 17.17
C ARG A 149 -54.12 22.26 17.82
N GLU A 150 -53.38 23.32 17.49
CA GLU A 150 -53.69 24.66 18.00
C GLU A 150 -55.04 25.15 17.43
N PRO A 151 -55.96 25.64 18.28
CA PRO A 151 -57.25 26.13 17.82
C PRO A 151 -57.07 27.35 16.92
N GLN A 152 -57.70 27.33 15.74
CA GLN A 152 -57.75 28.48 14.84
C GLN A 152 -58.31 29.70 15.59
N PRO A 153 -57.68 30.88 15.47
CA PRO A 153 -58.18 32.08 16.12
C PRO A 153 -59.60 32.36 15.63
N LYS A 154 -60.55 32.50 16.57
CA LYS A 154 -61.92 32.90 16.25
C LYS A 154 -61.90 34.35 15.77
N ASN A 155 -62.18 34.56 14.49
CA ASN A 155 -62.55 35.86 13.92
C ASN A 155 -63.94 36.29 14.40
#